data_AF-A0A7V3RZA2-F1
#
_entry.id   AF-A0A7V3RZA2-F1
#
_cell.length_a   1.000
_cell.length_b   1.000
_cell.length_c   1.000
_cell.angle_alpha   90.00
_cell.angle_beta   90.00
_cell.angle_gamma   90.00
#
_symmetry.space_group_name_H-M   'P 1'
#
loop_
_entity.id
_entity.type
_entity.pdbx_description
1 polymer ?
#
loop_
_entity_poly.entity_id
_entity_poly.type
_entity_poly.pdbx_seq_one_letter_code
_entity_poly.pdbx_strand_id
1 'polypeptide(L)' 'MGKGDKRTKRGKIYRGSFGKSRPHKKSRKAK' A
#
# COMPACT_ATOMS: atom_id res chain seq x y z
N MET A 1 10.64 3.10 6.67
CA MET A 1 9.66 1.98 6.64
C MET A 1 10.20 0.83 5.82
N GLY A 2 10.45 -0.31 6.47
CA GLY A 2 11.04 -1.50 5.83
C GLY A 2 10.02 -2.30 5.02
N LYS A 3 10.51 -3.35 4.34
CA LYS A 3 9.69 -4.28 3.53
C LYS A 3 8.65 -5.05 4.37
N GLY A 4 8.86 -5.19 5.67
CA GLY A 4 7.95 -5.89 6.58
C GLY A 4 6.69 -5.11 6.99
N ASP A 5 6.70 -3.78 6.83
CA ASP A 5 5.58 -2.96 7.32
C ASP A 5 4.42 -2.90 6.32
N LYS A 6 3.37 -3.68 6.62
CA LYS A 6 2.15 -3.85 5.82
C LYS A 6 1.33 -2.57 5.65
N ARG A 7 1.51 -1.56 6.51
CA ARG A 7 0.74 -0.31 6.44
C ARG A 7 1.29 0.64 5.37
N THR A 8 2.47 0.35 4.84
CA THR A 8 3.25 1.29 4.04
C THR A 8 3.21 0.91 2.57
N LYS A 9 3.42 1.89 1.69
CA LYS A 9 3.47 1.62 0.24
C LYS A 9 4.56 0.59 -0.07
N ARG A 10 5.74 0.68 0.55
CA ARG A 10 6.86 -0.25 0.35
C ARG A 10 6.54 -1.67 0.80
N GLY A 11 5.99 -1.86 1.99
CA GLY A 11 5.61 -3.21 2.44
C GLY A 11 4.44 -3.80 1.67
N LYS A 12 3.52 -2.97 1.18
CA LYS A 12 2.47 -3.41 0.26
C LYS A 12 2.98 -3.80 -1.12
N ILE A 13 4.01 -3.11 -1.65
CA ILE A 13 4.70 -3.50 -2.89
C ILE A 13 5.36 -4.88 -2.69
N TYR A 14 6.16 -5.04 -1.63
CA TYR A 14 6.88 -6.29 -1.37
C TYR A 14 5.95 -7.50 -1.20
N ARG A 15 4.83 -7.33 -0.50
CA ARG A 15 3.82 -8.38 -0.30
C ARG A 15 2.83 -8.54 -1.46
N GLY A 16 2.92 -7.75 -2.52
CA GLY A 16 1.99 -7.81 -3.65
C GLY A 16 0.54 -7.40 -3.34
N SER A 17 0.27 -6.76 -2.19
CA SER A 17 -1.10 -6.41 -1.74
C SER A 17 -1.46 -4.93 -2.00
N PHE A 18 -2.76 -4.61 -1.98
CA PHE A 18 -3.28 -3.25 -2.15
C PHE A 18 -3.90 -2.69 -0.86
N GLY A 19 -4.20 -1.39 -0.84
CA GLY A 19 -5.05 -0.73 0.17
C GLY A 19 -4.76 0.77 0.26
N LYS A 20 -5.10 1.44 1.37
CA LYS A 20 -5.02 2.92 1.50
C LYS A 20 -3.67 3.50 1.06
N SER A 21 -2.56 2.85 1.42
CA SER A 21 -1.20 3.28 1.07
C SER A 21 -0.68 2.81 -0.30
N ARG A 22 -1.33 1.83 -0.93
CA ARG A 22 -1.03 1.35 -2.30
C ARG A 22 -2.35 1.03 -3.03
N PRO A 23 -3.07 2.05 -3.52
CA PRO A 23 -4.36 1.85 -4.18
C PRO A 23 -4.16 1.30 -5.61
N HIS A 24 -5.11 0.47 -6.08
CA HIS A 24 -5.09 -0.11 -7.44
C HIS A 24 -5.53 0.90 -8.51
N LYS A 25 -6.47 1.78 -8.16
CA LYS A 25 -6.94 2.89 -9.01
C LYS A 25 -6.68 4.20 -8.29
N LYS A 26 -6.32 5.25 -9.03
CA LYS A 26 -6.03 6.60 -8.48
C LYS A 26 -7.19 7.17 -7.64
N SER A 27 -8.42 6.66 -7.80
CA SER A 27 -9.61 7.15 -7.09
C SER A 27 -9.80 6.68 -5.65
N ARG A 28 -9.00 5.73 -5.14
CA ARG A 28 -9.08 5.31 -3.72
C ARG A 28 -8.09 6.07 -2.83
N LYS A 29 -8.05 7.40 -2.92
CA LYS A 29 -7.72 8.18 -1.72
C LYS A 29 -8.97 8.11 -0.85
N ALA A 30 -9.05 7.08 -0.01
CA ALA A 30 -9.97 7.12 1.13
C ALA A 30 -9.58 8.37 1.92
N LYS A 31 -10.47 9.37 1.89
CA LYS A 31 -10.39 10.59 2.69
C LYS A 31 -9.99 10.21 4.12
#